data_AF-A0A9P0NYP0-F1
#
_entry.id   AF-A0A9P0NYP0-F1
#
_cell.length_a   1.000
_cell.length_b   1.000
_cell.length_c   1.000
_cell.angle_alpha   90.00
_cell.angle_beta   90.00
_cell.angle_gamma   90.00
#
_symmetry.space_group_name_H-M   'P 1'
#
loop_
_entity.id
_entity.type
_entity.pdbx_description
1 polymer ?
#
loop_
_entity_poly.entity_id
_entity_poly.type
_entity_poly.pdbx_seq_one_letter_code
_entity_poly.pdbx_strand_id
1 'polypeptide(L)'
;MEVSPFERTLKNLSLRKFVPDMVVQGTVVPPENWESQLRCDVAMHNYYHFRDSSLEENAAVLGNIETGDVEVLSNKRPSMRPSSLGEPVDGSEIIFSMLDVLQQMWKLNIPKNWCETFIEQRLLEICLRSSAMAEFLVSTDFCTIEVLTSSLNIDTSDVPLLMSVAAHIKPEISRKYGISYQ
;
A
#
# COMPACT_ATOMS: atom_id res chain seq x y z
N MET A 1 -15.48 26.02 -6.86
CA MET A 1 -14.62 24.82 -6.95
C MET A 1 -15.10 23.90 -5.85
N GLU A 2 -15.96 22.94 -6.18
CA GLU A 2 -16.51 22.00 -5.20
C GLU A 2 -15.37 21.13 -4.65
N VAL A 3 -15.06 21.31 -3.37
CA VAL A 3 -14.10 20.46 -2.67
C VAL A 3 -14.68 19.06 -2.61
N SER A 4 -13.95 18.08 -3.13
CA SER A 4 -14.40 16.69 -3.20
C SER A 4 -14.73 16.13 -1.81
N PRO A 5 -15.62 15.13 -1.70
CA PRO A 5 -15.96 14.49 -0.42
C PRO A 5 -14.72 14.00 0.35
N PHE A 6 -13.67 13.61 -0.38
CA PHE A 6 -12.41 13.06 0.14
C PHE A 6 -11.66 14.01 1.09
N GLU A 7 -11.48 15.28 0.74
CA GLU A 7 -10.76 16.23 1.59
C GLU A 7 -11.52 16.56 2.89
N ARG A 8 -12.85 16.46 2.86
CA ARG A 8 -13.68 16.68 4.05
C ARG A 8 -13.52 15.54 5.04
N THR A 9 -13.43 14.28 4.60
CA THR A 9 -13.33 13.13 5.50
C THR A 9 -12.02 13.11 6.29
N LEU A 10 -10.90 13.43 5.64
CA LEU A 10 -9.59 13.52 6.31
C LEU A 10 -9.50 14.67 7.32
N LYS A 11 -10.18 15.79 7.05
CA LYS A 11 -10.21 16.97 7.95
C LYS A 11 -11.31 16.88 9.01
N ASN A 12 -12.24 15.94 8.88
CA ASN A 12 -13.41 15.85 9.74
C ASN A 12 -13.37 14.55 10.54
N LEU A 13 -12.52 14.56 11.58
CA LEU A 13 -12.46 13.58 12.68
C LEU A 13 -13.82 13.38 13.40
N SER A 14 -14.87 14.12 13.02
CA SER A 14 -16.20 14.08 13.62
C SER A 14 -17.10 12.95 13.10
N LEU A 15 -16.59 12.05 12.24
CA LEU A 15 -17.35 10.85 11.90
C LEU A 15 -17.46 9.94 13.13
N ARG A 16 -18.54 10.13 13.90
CA ARG A 16 -18.90 9.29 15.06
C ARG A 16 -19.44 7.90 14.66
N LYS A 17 -19.27 7.51 13.40
CA LYS A 17 -19.67 6.22 12.84
C LYS A 17 -18.79 5.86 11.66
N PHE A 18 -18.52 4.57 11.50
CA PHE A 18 -17.92 4.03 10.29
C PHE A 18 -18.86 4.21 9.10
N VAL A 19 -18.31 4.59 7.96
CA VAL A 19 -19.06 4.76 6.71
C VAL A 19 -18.52 3.75 5.70
N PRO A 20 -19.33 2.75 5.29
CA PRO A 20 -18.96 1.80 4.24
C PRO A 20 -18.65 2.49 2.91
N ASP A 21 -17.92 1.81 2.02
CA ASP A 21 -17.56 2.26 0.66
C ASP A 21 -16.71 3.55 0.57
N MET A 22 -16.14 4.02 1.67
CA MET A 22 -15.16 5.11 1.68
C MET A 22 -13.76 4.59 1.33
N VAL A 23 -13.06 5.26 0.40
CA VAL A 23 -11.68 4.93 0.02
C VAL A 23 -10.69 5.24 1.15
N VAL A 24 -10.90 6.34 1.89
CA VAL A 24 -10.10 6.71 3.07
C VAL A 24 -11.02 7.36 4.09
N GLN A 25 -10.93 6.93 5.35
CA GLN A 25 -11.67 7.53 6.47
C GLN A 25 -10.84 7.52 7.75
N GLY A 26 -10.95 8.59 8.54
CA GLY A 26 -10.52 8.60 9.93
C GLY A 26 -11.72 8.33 10.83
N THR A 27 -11.58 7.42 11.79
CA THR A 27 -12.63 7.09 12.76
C THR A 27 -12.06 7.13 14.18
N VAL A 28 -12.84 7.67 15.11
CA VAL A 28 -12.58 7.61 16.57
C VAL A 28 -13.47 6.57 17.26
N VAL A 29 -14.26 5.84 16.48
CA VAL A 29 -15.19 4.83 16.98
C VAL A 29 -14.41 3.55 17.29
N PRO A 30 -14.66 2.90 18.44
CA PRO A 30 -14.00 1.64 18.79
C PRO A 30 -14.17 0.57 17.70
N PRO A 31 -13.11 -0.24 17.45
CA PRO A 31 -13.12 -1.28 16.42
C PRO A 31 -14.32 -2.24 16.47
N GLU A 32 -14.77 -2.59 17.66
CA GLU A 32 -15.94 -3.46 17.90
C GLU A 32 -17.20 -3.03 17.13
N ASN A 33 -17.36 -1.73 16.85
CA ASN A 33 -18.53 -1.20 16.16
C ASN A 33 -18.45 -1.20 14.62
N TRP A 34 -17.29 -1.54 14.05
CA TRP A 34 -17.08 -1.46 12.60
C TRP A 34 -16.28 -2.60 11.99
N GLU A 35 -15.49 -3.35 12.76
CA GLU A 35 -14.65 -4.45 12.27
C GLU A 35 -15.44 -5.50 11.49
N SER A 36 -16.59 -5.91 12.03
CA SER A 36 -17.44 -6.93 11.40
C SER A 36 -17.98 -6.44 10.05
N GLN A 37 -18.33 -5.16 9.97
CA GLN A 37 -18.79 -4.55 8.72
C GLN A 37 -17.65 -4.48 7.71
N LEU A 38 -16.46 -4.01 8.11
CA LEU A 38 -15.30 -3.93 7.21
C LEU A 38 -14.88 -5.32 6.70
N ARG A 39 -14.85 -6.34 7.55
CA ARG A 39 -14.58 -7.73 7.13
C ARG A 39 -15.60 -8.21 6.10
N CYS A 40 -16.88 -7.89 6.31
CA CYS A 40 -17.93 -8.21 5.35
C CYS A 40 -17.72 -7.48 4.02
N ASP A 41 -17.44 -6.18 4.06
CA ASP A 41 -17.23 -5.36 2.86
C ASP A 41 -16.03 -5.85 2.04
N VAL A 42 -14.91 -6.15 2.70
CA VAL A 42 -13.71 -6.71 2.06
C VAL A 42 -13.99 -8.08 1.42
N ALA A 43 -14.72 -8.95 2.12
CA ALA A 43 -15.08 -10.28 1.61
C ALA A 43 -16.10 -10.23 0.46
N MET A 44 -17.07 -9.30 0.52
CA MET A 44 -18.22 -9.25 -0.37
C MET A 44 -18.00 -8.39 -1.62
N HIS A 45 -16.95 -7.56 -1.66
CA HIS A 45 -16.66 -6.67 -2.80
C HIS A 45 -16.60 -7.40 -4.15
N ASN A 46 -16.06 -8.62 -4.16
CA ASN A 46 -15.94 -9.45 -5.37
C ASN A 46 -17.29 -9.96 -5.89
N TYR A 47 -18.33 -10.03 -5.05
CA TYR A 47 -19.67 -10.50 -5.47
C TYR A 47 -20.46 -9.43 -6.23
N TYR A 48 -20.19 -8.15 -5.99
CA TYR A 48 -20.88 -7.04 -6.68
C TYR A 48 -20.26 -6.72 -8.05
N HIS A 49 -18.97 -7.02 -8.26
CA HIS A 49 -18.29 -6.85 -9.54
C HIS A 49 -18.40 -8.11 -10.43
N PHE A 50 -19.60 -8.36 -10.98
CA PHE A 50 -19.94 -9.50 -11.85
C PHE A 50 -19.31 -9.46 -13.27
N ARG A 51 -18.16 -8.80 -13.47
CA ARG A 51 -17.53 -8.67 -14.81
C ARG A 51 -16.05 -9.01 -14.77
N ASP A 52 -15.74 -10.23 -15.19
CA ASP A 52 -14.55 -10.64 -15.96
C ASP A 52 -13.14 -10.42 -15.38
N SER A 53 -12.98 -9.86 -14.19
CA SER A 53 -11.66 -9.83 -13.52
C SER A 53 -11.44 -11.10 -12.71
N SER A 54 -10.33 -11.77 -12.98
CA SER A 54 -9.88 -12.96 -12.27
C SER A 54 -9.79 -12.71 -10.77
N LEU A 55 -10.79 -13.12 -9.97
CA LEU A 55 -10.80 -13.16 -8.48
C LEU A 55 -9.75 -12.22 -7.85
N GLU A 56 -9.87 -10.92 -8.08
CA GLU A 56 -8.86 -9.97 -7.62
C GLU A 56 -8.89 -9.96 -6.08
N GLU A 57 -7.70 -9.83 -5.48
CA GLU A 57 -7.62 -9.69 -4.04
C GLU A 57 -8.16 -8.33 -3.65
N ASN A 58 -9.05 -8.30 -2.66
CA ASN A 58 -9.50 -7.06 -2.08
C ASN A 58 -8.87 -6.92 -0.70
N ALA A 59 -8.33 -5.74 -0.42
CA ALA A 59 -7.63 -5.46 0.82
C ALA A 59 -7.96 -4.05 1.35
N ALA A 60 -7.98 -3.93 2.68
CA ALA A 60 -8.13 -2.67 3.39
C ALA A 60 -6.88 -2.44 4.27
N VAL A 61 -6.31 -1.24 4.20
CA VAL A 61 -5.18 -0.82 5.02
C VAL A 61 -5.71 -0.11 6.26
N LEU A 62 -5.25 -0.55 7.43
CA LEU A 62 -5.66 -0.07 8.74
C LEU A 62 -4.45 0.55 9.42
N GLY A 63 -4.50 1.85 9.71
CA GLY A 63 -3.44 2.54 10.44
C GLY A 63 -3.93 2.98 11.81
N ASN A 64 -3.30 2.49 12.88
CA ASN A 64 -3.53 2.97 14.22
C ASN A 64 -2.64 4.20 14.48
N ILE A 65 -3.26 5.37 14.60
CA ILE A 65 -2.54 6.64 14.79
C ILE A 65 -1.92 6.73 16.20
N GLU A 66 -2.48 6.04 17.20
CA GLU A 66 -1.99 6.08 18.58
C GLU A 66 -0.75 5.19 18.78
N THR A 67 -0.77 3.98 18.22
CA THR A 67 0.38 3.05 18.32
C THR A 67 1.38 3.19 17.19
N GLY A 68 0.94 3.71 16.04
CA GLY A 68 1.73 3.76 14.80
C GLY A 68 1.70 2.47 13.99
N ASP A 69 0.94 1.45 14.42
CA ASP A 69 0.87 0.16 13.74
C ASP A 69 0.04 0.24 12.46
N VAL A 70 0.47 -0.51 11.44
CA VAL A 70 -0.24 -0.65 10.17
C VAL A 70 -0.52 -2.12 9.91
N GLU A 71 -1.78 -2.44 9.62
CA GLU A 71 -2.25 -3.78 9.29
C GLU A 71 -2.98 -3.78 7.95
N VAL A 72 -2.92 -4.90 7.24
CA VAL A 72 -3.68 -5.11 6.00
C VAL A 72 -4.65 -6.27 6.20
N LEU A 73 -5.94 -5.97 6.04
CA LEU A 73 -7.02 -6.94 6.02
C LEU A 73 -7.29 -7.33 4.57
N SER A 74 -7.15 -8.61 4.23
CA SER A 74 -7.40 -9.13 2.87
C SER A 74 -8.49 -10.20 2.88
N ASN A 75 -9.26 -10.28 1.78
CA ASN A 75 -10.22 -11.36 1.57
C ASN A 75 -9.58 -12.72 1.21
N LYS A 76 -8.31 -12.72 0.79
CA LYS A 76 -7.56 -13.96 0.50
C LYS A 76 -6.71 -14.42 1.69
N ARG A 77 -6.40 -13.52 2.62
CA ARG A 77 -5.48 -13.77 3.73
C ARG A 77 -6.13 -13.35 5.05
N PRO A 78 -6.81 -14.28 5.74
CA PRO A 78 -7.32 -14.00 7.08
C PRO A 78 -6.15 -13.85 8.05
N SER A 79 -6.27 -12.90 8.99
CA SER A 79 -5.26 -12.72 10.04
C SER A 79 -5.04 -14.03 10.80
N MET A 80 -3.77 -14.40 11.00
CA MET A 80 -3.36 -15.53 11.83
C MET A 80 -3.34 -15.19 13.32
N ARG A 81 -3.43 -13.90 13.70
CA ARG A 81 -3.39 -13.45 15.09
C ARG A 81 -4.81 -13.21 15.62
N PRO A 82 -5.20 -13.84 16.75
CA PRO A 82 -6.57 -13.70 17.29
C PRO A 82 -6.98 -12.28 17.66
N SER A 83 -6.00 -11.41 17.93
CA SER A 83 -6.20 -10.04 18.40
C SER A 83 -6.03 -8.97 17.32
N SER A 84 -5.59 -9.32 16.10
CA SER A 84 -5.42 -8.35 15.02
C SER A 84 -6.53 -8.49 13.98
N LEU A 85 -6.85 -7.37 13.34
CA LEU A 85 -7.84 -7.35 12.29
C LEU A 85 -7.23 -7.86 10.98
N GLY A 86 -5.99 -7.48 10.71
CA GLY A 86 -5.21 -7.88 9.54
C GLY A 86 -3.82 -8.40 9.88
N GLU A 87 -3.01 -8.58 8.84
CA GLU A 87 -1.59 -8.91 8.98
C GLU A 87 -0.77 -7.61 9.12
N PRO A 88 0.20 -7.53 10.05
CA PRO A 88 1.05 -6.37 10.20
C PRO A 88 1.92 -6.19 8.95
N VAL A 89 2.16 -4.93 8.58
CA VAL A 89 2.97 -4.59 7.40
C VAL A 89 4.18 -3.77 7.80
N ASP A 90 5.34 -4.23 7.37
CA ASP A 90 6.58 -3.47 7.48
C ASP A 90 6.67 -2.43 6.36
N GLY A 91 7.23 -1.27 6.68
CA GLY A 91 7.42 -0.20 5.69
C GLY A 91 8.68 -0.42 4.84
N SER A 92 8.66 0.19 3.65
CA SER A 92 9.81 0.20 2.73
C SER A 92 10.85 1.23 3.18
N GLU A 93 12.12 0.82 3.24
CA GLU A 93 13.24 1.69 3.58
C GLU A 93 13.41 2.85 2.59
N ILE A 94 13.11 2.64 1.30
CA ILE A 94 13.11 3.72 0.30
C ILE A 94 12.11 4.83 0.68
N ILE A 95 10.92 4.46 1.14
CA ILE A 95 9.89 5.42 1.56
C ILE A 95 10.30 6.12 2.86
N PHE A 96 10.80 5.38 3.86
CA PHE A 96 11.27 5.97 5.11
C PHE A 96 12.41 6.97 4.87
N SER A 97 13.41 6.58 4.10
CA SER A 97 14.52 7.46 3.72
C SER A 97 14.03 8.72 2.98
N MET A 98 13.05 8.59 2.09
CA MET A 98 12.44 9.73 1.40
C MET A 98 11.73 10.67 2.39
N LEU A 99 10.95 10.13 3.34
CA LEU A 99 10.22 10.90 4.34
C LEU A 99 11.17 11.61 5.33
N ASP A 100 12.26 10.97 5.73
CA ASP A 100 13.28 11.57 6.60
C ASP A 100 13.93 12.79 5.94
N VAL A 101 14.30 12.67 4.66
CA VAL A 101 14.86 13.79 3.91
C VAL A 101 13.83 14.91 3.76
N LEU A 102 12.56 14.59 3.46
CA LEU A 102 11.49 15.58 3.40
C LEU A 102 11.30 16.32 4.74
N GLN A 103 11.35 15.59 5.85
CA GLN A 103 11.25 16.18 7.18
C GLN A 103 12.42 17.14 7.44
N GLN A 104 13.64 16.78 7.02
CA GLN A 104 14.81 17.65 7.13
C GLN A 104 14.68 18.90 6.24
N MET A 105 14.23 18.74 4.99
CA MET A 105 13.96 19.87 4.09
C MET A 105 12.94 20.84 4.69
N TRP A 106 11.87 20.30 5.30
CA TRP A 106 10.88 21.12 6.00
C TRP A 106 11.48 21.86 7.20
N LYS A 107 12.27 21.19 8.04
CA LYS A 107 12.97 21.80 9.19
C LYS A 107 13.92 22.93 8.76
N LEU A 108 14.51 22.83 7.58
CA LEU A 108 15.40 23.84 7.00
C LEU A 108 14.65 24.96 6.24
N ASN A 109 13.32 24.97 6.26
CA ASN A 109 12.47 25.90 5.51
C ASN A 109 12.80 25.93 4.01
N ILE A 110 13.15 24.77 3.44
CA ILE A 110 13.36 24.67 2.00
C ILE A 110 12.05 25.02 1.28
N PRO A 111 12.09 25.84 0.21
CA PRO A 111 10.88 26.25 -0.49
C PRO A 111 10.12 25.05 -1.09
N LYS A 112 8.79 25.15 -1.09
CA LYS A 112 7.87 24.06 -1.48
C LYS A 112 8.18 23.46 -2.86
N ASN A 113 8.54 24.28 -3.84
CA ASN A 113 8.87 23.83 -5.18
C ASN A 113 10.04 22.83 -5.19
N TRP A 114 11.04 23.01 -4.33
CA TRP A 114 12.16 22.07 -4.22
C TRP A 114 11.75 20.76 -3.54
N CYS A 115 10.85 20.82 -2.55
CA CYS A 115 10.27 19.62 -1.95
C CYS A 115 9.43 18.83 -2.96
N GLU A 116 8.65 19.51 -3.80
CA GLU A 116 7.87 18.88 -4.89
C GLU A 116 8.79 18.19 -5.89
N THR A 117 9.83 18.89 -6.37
CA THR A 117 10.83 18.29 -7.28
C THR A 117 11.54 17.10 -6.64
N PHE A 118 11.87 17.17 -5.34
CA PHE A 118 12.47 16.04 -4.63
C PHE A 118 11.53 14.82 -4.61
N ILE A 119 10.25 15.00 -4.30
CA ILE A 119 9.26 13.91 -4.30
C ILE A 119 9.14 13.30 -5.69
N GLU A 120 9.03 14.12 -6.73
CA GLU A 120 8.94 13.65 -8.11
C GLU A 120 10.15 12.81 -8.50
N GLN A 121 11.36 13.27 -8.16
CA GLN A 121 12.60 12.53 -8.44
C GLN A 121 12.65 11.19 -7.70
N ARG A 122 12.21 11.14 -6.45
CA ARG A 122 12.16 9.91 -5.65
C ARG A 122 11.13 8.92 -6.16
N LEU A 123 9.94 9.39 -6.56
CA LEU A 123 8.92 8.53 -7.18
C LEU A 123 9.40 8.00 -8.53
N LEU A 124 10.07 8.82 -9.34
CA LEU A 124 10.67 8.37 -10.59
C LEU A 124 11.75 7.30 -10.35
N GLU A 125 12.58 7.47 -9.34
CA GLU A 125 13.59 6.48 -8.93
C GLU A 125 12.94 5.13 -8.59
N ILE A 126 11.83 5.12 -7.83
CA ILE A 126 11.05 3.91 -7.54
C ILE A 126 10.56 3.24 -8.83
N CYS A 127 10.00 4.02 -9.77
CA CYS A 127 9.54 3.50 -11.05
C CYS A 127 10.69 2.89 -11.88
N LEU A 128 11.86 3.53 -11.93
CA LEU A 128 13.02 3.04 -12.65
C LEU A 128 13.57 1.74 -12.05
N ARG A 129 13.68 1.67 -10.72
CA ARG A 129 14.08 0.45 -10.01
C ARG A 129 13.09 -0.69 -10.25
N SER A 130 11.79 -0.40 -10.20
CA SER A 130 10.72 -1.37 -10.48
C SER A 130 10.76 -1.85 -11.93
N SER A 131 11.07 -0.96 -12.88
CA SER A 131 11.25 -1.34 -14.29
C SER A 131 12.44 -2.26 -14.48
N ALA A 132 13.57 -1.99 -13.82
CA ALA A 132 14.74 -2.87 -13.86
C ALA A 132 14.43 -4.25 -13.26
N MET A 133 13.72 -4.28 -12.12
CA MET A 133 13.19 -5.51 -11.53
C MET A 133 12.28 -6.26 -12.49
N ALA A 134 11.38 -5.56 -13.18
CA ALA A 134 10.47 -6.16 -14.14
C ALA A 134 11.22 -6.83 -15.31
N GLU A 135 12.20 -6.14 -15.89
CA GLU A 135 13.05 -6.72 -16.95
C GLU A 135 13.84 -7.93 -16.47
N PHE A 136 14.39 -7.87 -15.26
CA PHE A 136 15.13 -8.98 -14.67
C PHE A 136 14.24 -10.22 -14.47
N LEU A 137 13.02 -10.05 -13.95
CA LEU A 137 12.10 -11.17 -13.68
C LEU A 137 11.46 -11.77 -14.93
N VAL A 138 11.37 -11.00 -16.02
CA VAL A 138 10.92 -11.49 -17.34
C VAL A 138 12.04 -12.29 -18.00
N SER A 139 13.29 -11.82 -17.93
CA SER A 139 14.45 -12.46 -18.57
C SER A 139 14.99 -13.69 -17.82
N THR A 140 14.72 -13.79 -16.52
CA THR A 140 15.19 -14.90 -15.67
C THR A 140 14.05 -15.90 -15.43
N ASP A 141 14.34 -17.20 -15.35
CA ASP A 141 13.39 -18.20 -14.83
C ASP A 141 13.10 -17.96 -13.33
N PHE A 142 12.34 -18.86 -12.66
CA PHE A 142 11.94 -18.71 -11.25
C PHE A 142 13.08 -18.17 -10.37
N CYS A 143 12.90 -16.93 -9.88
CA CYS A 143 13.90 -16.21 -9.10
C CYS A 143 13.53 -16.22 -7.61
N THR A 144 14.48 -16.52 -6.74
CA THR A 144 14.30 -16.38 -5.29
C THR A 144 14.50 -14.92 -4.88
N ILE A 145 13.92 -14.53 -3.75
CA ILE A 145 14.06 -13.16 -3.21
C ILE A 145 15.54 -12.81 -2.97
N GLU A 146 16.37 -13.76 -2.54
CA GLU A 146 17.81 -13.57 -2.29
C GLU A 146 18.60 -13.25 -3.57
N VAL A 147 18.30 -13.97 -4.66
CA VAL A 147 18.93 -13.71 -5.96
C VAL A 147 18.46 -12.37 -6.51
N LEU A 148 17.18 -12.04 -6.32
CA LEU A 148 16.61 -10.77 -6.74
C LEU A 148 17.26 -9.57 -6.02
N THR A 149 17.31 -9.61 -4.68
CA THR A 149 17.84 -8.53 -3.85
C THR A 149 19.33 -8.34 -4.05
N SER A 150 20.11 -9.42 -4.14
CA SER A 150 21.55 -9.34 -4.40
C SER A 150 21.89 -8.84 -5.81
N SER A 151 21.14 -9.27 -6.83
CA SER A 151 21.42 -8.91 -8.23
C SER A 151 21.04 -7.47 -8.56
N LEU A 152 20.00 -6.95 -7.91
CA LEU A 152 19.51 -5.59 -8.12
C LEU A 152 19.94 -4.61 -7.02
N ASN A 153 20.64 -5.09 -5.99
CA ASN A 153 21.04 -4.33 -4.80
C ASN A 153 19.87 -3.60 -4.14
N ILE A 154 18.82 -4.37 -3.83
CA ILE A 154 17.56 -3.91 -3.25
C ILE A 154 17.41 -4.52 -1.86
N ASP A 155 16.86 -3.77 -0.90
CA ASP A 155 16.53 -4.31 0.41
C ASP A 155 15.30 -5.23 0.36
N THR A 156 15.26 -6.27 1.17
CA THR A 156 14.11 -7.18 1.25
C THR A 156 12.80 -6.47 1.60
N SER A 157 12.85 -5.40 2.42
CA SER A 157 11.70 -4.58 2.80
C SER A 157 11.11 -3.78 1.63
N ASP A 158 11.92 -3.48 0.61
CA ASP A 158 11.49 -2.72 -0.56
C ASP A 158 10.87 -3.61 -1.64
N VAL A 159 11.06 -4.93 -1.57
CA VAL A 159 10.59 -5.87 -2.58
C VAL A 159 9.07 -5.79 -2.78
N PRO A 160 8.20 -5.79 -1.76
CA PRO A 160 6.76 -5.71 -1.97
C PRO A 160 6.32 -4.44 -2.71
N LEU A 161 6.92 -3.29 -2.38
CA LEU A 161 6.64 -2.01 -3.04
C LEU A 161 7.05 -2.04 -4.52
N LEU A 162 8.31 -2.41 -4.79
CA LEU A 162 8.85 -2.43 -6.14
C LEU A 162 8.16 -3.50 -6.99
N MET A 163 7.82 -4.63 -6.39
CA MET A 163 7.14 -5.72 -7.07
C MET A 163 5.71 -5.34 -7.47
N SER A 164 5.00 -4.57 -6.62
CA SER A 164 3.67 -4.04 -6.93
C SER A 164 3.71 -3.08 -8.13
N VAL A 165 4.71 -2.21 -8.20
CA VAL A 165 4.89 -1.29 -9.34
C VAL A 165 5.32 -2.05 -10.59
N ALA A 166 6.25 -3.00 -10.46
CA ALA A 166 6.73 -3.83 -11.56
C ALA A 166 5.60 -4.68 -12.18
N ALA A 167 4.72 -5.24 -11.36
CA ALA A 167 3.51 -5.96 -11.76
C ALA A 167 2.57 -5.10 -12.61
N HIS A 168 2.47 -3.81 -12.29
CA HIS A 168 1.68 -2.85 -13.05
C HIS A 168 2.33 -2.50 -14.39
N ILE A 169 3.66 -2.35 -14.42
CA ILE A 169 4.43 -2.08 -15.65
C ILE A 169 4.39 -3.29 -16.60
N LYS A 170 4.53 -4.51 -16.07
CA LYS A 170 4.54 -5.77 -16.81
C LYS A 170 3.60 -6.81 -16.18
N PRO A 171 2.32 -6.87 -16.63
CA PRO A 171 1.32 -7.78 -16.06
C PRO A 171 1.65 -9.28 -16.13
N GLU A 172 2.56 -9.66 -17.03
CA GLU A 172 3.07 -11.03 -17.18
C GLU A 172 3.73 -11.54 -15.89
N ILE A 173 4.34 -10.64 -15.13
CA ILE A 173 5.01 -10.95 -13.87
C ILE A 173 3.99 -11.35 -12.81
N SER A 174 2.86 -10.65 -12.73
CA SER A 174 1.76 -10.99 -11.83
C SER A 174 1.27 -12.42 -12.04
N ARG A 175 1.23 -12.87 -13.30
CA ARG A 175 0.86 -14.24 -13.66
C ARG A 175 1.94 -15.26 -13.29
N LYS A 176 3.22 -14.93 -13.52
CA LYS A 176 4.36 -15.82 -13.28
C LYS A 176 4.65 -16.04 -11.80
N TYR A 177 4.53 -14.97 -11.01
CA TYR A 177 4.87 -14.99 -9.58
C TYR A 177 3.65 -14.98 -8.65
N GLY A 178 2.42 -14.97 -9.22
CA GLY A 178 1.18 -15.06 -8.44
C GLY A 178 1.03 -13.90 -7.46
N ILE A 179 1.28 -12.67 -7.92
CA ILE A 179 1.31 -11.47 -7.08
C ILE A 179 -0.11 -11.22 -6.53
N SER A 180 -0.29 -11.67 -5.30
CA SER A 180 -1.26 -11.19 -4.31
C SER A 180 -0.50 -10.28 -3.36
N TYR A 181 -1.16 -9.38 -2.62
CA TYR A 181 -0.55 -8.64 -1.50
C TYR A 181 0.30 -9.62 -0.68
N GLN A 182 1.63 -9.58 -0.80
CA GLN A 182 2.54 -10.55 -0.16
C GLN A 182 2.71 -10.27 1.32
#